data_AF-A0AAW0N5V1-F1
#
_entry.id   AF-A0AAW0N5V1-F1
#
_cell.length_a   1.000
_cell.length_b   1.000
_cell.length_c   1.000
_cell.angle_alpha   90.00
_cell.angle_beta   90.00
_cell.angle_gamma   90.00
#
_symmetry.space_group_name_H-M   'P 1'
#
loop_
_entity.id
_entity.type
_entity.pdbx_description
1 polymer ?
#
loop_
_entity_poly.entity_id
_entity_poly.type
_entity_poly.pdbx_seq_one_letter_code
_entity_poly.pdbx_strand_id
1 'polypeptide(L)'
;MRQIRETMETIQQQLTQLDLLKKLNNDVEDLKTSLDFQISLVEVLKEDNASLRKEVNHLKHLTAQLQYDSITAQNHILDLQCRNKLVKSFFKTNLKMDDDLVQQIHLARAHRLGQQNDKSPRCRPIVAKLLDPRHKATIMGKAKELKGSGLGLSDQFPPEIMRRRKSLQPILAEARAAGKRARLSVDKLYIDGFLYRNSKITYWLTGGDEQPHAPPVEVNAVARN
;
A
#
# COMPACT_ATOMS: atom_id res chain seq x y z
N MET A 1 -24.99 71.51 80.32
CA MET A 1 -24.79 72.15 78.99
C MET A 1 -23.49 71.74 78.29
N ARG A 2 -22.34 71.59 78.98
CA ARG A 2 -21.05 71.23 78.34
C ARG A 2 -20.97 69.79 77.83
N GLN A 3 -21.35 68.81 78.67
CA GLN A 3 -21.42 67.38 78.29
C GLN A 3 -22.32 67.13 77.09
N ILE A 4 -23.48 67.81 77.01
CA ILE A 4 -24.41 67.69 75.88
C ILE A 4 -23.75 68.13 74.57
N ARG A 5 -22.90 69.16 74.61
CA ARG A 5 -22.23 69.71 73.43
C ARG A 5 -21.13 68.78 72.93
N GLU A 6 -20.34 68.22 73.84
CA GLU A 6 -19.32 67.21 73.52
C GLU A 6 -19.94 65.94 72.94
N THR A 7 -21.07 65.45 73.50
CA THR A 7 -21.80 64.30 72.93
C THR A 7 -22.35 64.59 71.53
N MET A 8 -22.75 65.84 71.27
CA MET A 8 -23.31 66.24 69.98
C MET A 8 -22.23 66.32 68.90
N GLU A 9 -21.02 66.80 69.25
CA GLU A 9 -19.85 66.77 68.37
C GLU A 9 -19.40 65.34 68.05
N THR A 10 -19.41 64.43 69.03
CA THR A 10 -19.08 63.01 68.78
C THR A 10 -20.09 62.34 67.86
N ILE A 11 -21.39 62.61 68.04
CA ILE A 11 -22.44 62.11 67.14
C ILE A 11 -22.25 62.64 65.71
N GLN A 12 -21.90 63.92 65.55
CA GLN A 12 -21.62 64.50 64.23
C GLN A 12 -20.40 63.86 63.55
N GLN A 13 -19.33 63.57 64.30
CA GLN A 13 -18.17 62.85 63.78
C GLN A 13 -18.51 61.40 63.40
N GLN A 14 -19.34 60.72 64.19
CA GLN A 14 -19.80 59.37 63.87
C GLN A 14 -20.69 59.35 62.62
N LEU A 15 -21.53 60.37 62.41
CA LEU A 15 -22.36 60.50 61.21
C LEU A 15 -21.53 60.68 59.92
N THR A 16 -20.48 61.51 59.95
CA THR A 16 -19.61 61.70 58.79
C THR A 16 -18.79 60.46 58.45
N GLN A 17 -18.32 59.72 59.47
CA GLN A 17 -17.69 58.42 59.26
C GLN A 17 -18.64 57.40 58.63
N LEU A 18 -19.92 57.44 59.00
CA LEU A 18 -20.95 56.53 58.48
C LEU A 18 -21.25 56.79 56.99
N ASP A 19 -21.23 58.04 56.54
CA ASP A 19 -21.36 58.37 55.11
C ASP A 19 -20.14 57.95 54.29
N LEU A 20 -18.94 58.02 54.86
CA LEU A 20 -17.72 57.53 54.21
C LEU A 20 -17.75 56.00 54.07
N LEU A 21 -18.21 55.30 55.11
CA LEU A 21 -18.44 53.85 55.11
C LEU A 21 -19.44 53.42 54.03
N LYS A 22 -20.52 54.18 53.81
CA LYS A 22 -21.48 53.90 52.73
C LYS A 22 -20.86 54.01 51.34
N LYS A 23 -20.06 55.05 51.09
CA LYS A 23 -19.35 55.20 49.81
C LYS A 23 -18.40 54.04 49.57
N LEU A 24 -17.62 53.67 50.60
CA LEU A 24 -16.70 52.54 50.53
C LEU A 24 -17.45 51.23 50.26
N ASN A 25 -18.63 51.04 50.85
CA ASN A 25 -19.46 49.86 50.61
C ASN A 25 -19.94 49.79 49.15
N ASN A 26 -20.34 50.92 48.57
CA ASN A 26 -20.73 50.99 47.16
C ASN A 26 -19.54 50.67 46.24
N ASP A 27 -18.35 51.23 46.52
CA ASP A 27 -17.14 50.95 45.74
C ASP A 27 -16.76 49.46 45.82
N VAL A 28 -16.91 48.84 46.99
CA VAL A 28 -16.69 47.39 47.19
C VAL A 28 -17.71 46.56 46.40
N GLU A 29 -18.95 47.02 46.31
CA GLU A 29 -20.00 46.37 45.53
C GLU A 29 -19.71 46.45 44.02
N ASP A 30 -19.29 47.62 43.52
CA ASP A 30 -18.86 47.80 42.14
C ASP A 30 -17.63 46.93 41.80
N LEU A 31 -16.64 46.89 42.69
CA LEU A 31 -15.46 46.01 42.54
C LEU A 31 -15.86 44.53 42.49
N LYS A 32 -16.84 44.12 43.30
CA LYS A 32 -17.34 42.75 43.30
C LYS A 32 -18.00 42.40 41.97
N THR A 33 -18.84 43.28 41.43
CA THR A 33 -19.46 43.04 40.11
C THR A 33 -18.43 42.94 38.98
N SER A 34 -17.38 43.78 39.03
CA SER A 34 -16.27 43.73 38.08
C SER A 34 -15.48 42.42 38.19
N LEU A 35 -15.23 41.96 39.42
CA LEU A 35 -14.56 40.68 39.67
C LEU A 35 -15.39 39.50 39.14
N ASP A 36 -16.70 39.48 39.39
CA ASP A 36 -17.61 38.44 38.89
C ASP A 36 -17.62 38.40 37.35
N PHE A 37 -17.60 39.57 36.70
CA PHE A 37 -17.48 39.65 35.25
C PHE A 37 -16.15 39.08 34.75
N GLN A 38 -15.02 39.43 35.39
CA GLN A 38 -13.71 38.89 35.03
C GLN A 38 -13.63 37.37 35.21
N ILE A 39 -14.24 36.83 36.27
CA ILE A 39 -14.33 35.38 36.50
C ILE A 39 -15.05 34.70 35.32
N SER A 40 -16.19 35.25 34.89
CA SER A 40 -16.94 34.69 33.75
C SER A 40 -16.12 34.69 32.45
N LEU A 41 -15.34 35.75 32.19
CA LEU A 41 -14.47 35.81 31.01
C LEU A 41 -13.34 34.77 31.08
N VAL A 42 -12.74 34.58 32.26
CA VAL A 42 -11.70 33.58 32.47
C VAL A 42 -12.23 32.16 32.26
N GLU A 43 -13.48 31.89 32.62
CA GLU A 43 -14.13 30.59 32.35
C GLU A 43 -14.26 30.33 30.85
N VAL A 44 -14.79 31.29 30.09
CA VAL A 44 -14.88 31.18 28.62
C VAL A 44 -13.50 30.96 27.99
N LEU A 45 -12.49 31.73 28.41
CA LEU A 45 -11.12 31.57 27.92
C LEU A 45 -10.52 30.19 28.26
N LYS A 46 -10.89 29.59 29.40
CA LYS A 46 -10.46 28.23 29.76
C LYS A 46 -11.10 27.18 28.85
N GLU A 47 -12.38 27.34 28.52
CA GLU A 47 -13.09 26.45 27.60
C GLU A 47 -12.49 26.52 26.20
N ASP A 48 -12.23 27.72 25.69
CA ASP A 48 -11.56 27.91 24.39
C ASP A 48 -10.16 27.30 24.38
N ASN A 49 -9.37 27.50 25.44
CA ASN A 49 -8.07 26.86 25.57
C ASN A 49 -8.16 25.33 25.60
N ALA A 50 -9.18 24.77 26.25
CA ALA A 50 -9.40 23.33 26.26
C ALA A 50 -9.78 22.81 24.87
N SER A 51 -10.62 23.53 24.13
CA SER A 51 -11.00 23.23 22.75
C SER A 51 -9.79 23.27 21.81
N LEU A 52 -9.01 24.36 21.86
CA LEU A 52 -7.80 24.53 21.05
C LEU A 52 -6.76 23.44 21.33
N ARG A 53 -6.60 23.01 22.59
CA ARG A 53 -5.70 21.90 22.94
C ARG A 53 -6.14 20.58 22.33
N LYS A 54 -7.45 20.30 22.30
CA LYS A 54 -7.99 19.10 21.63
C LYS A 54 -7.70 19.14 20.14
N GLU A 55 -7.91 20.29 19.50
CA GLU A 55 -7.65 20.45 18.07
C GLU A 55 -6.16 20.30 17.75
N VAL A 56 -5.28 20.93 18.53
CA VAL A 56 -3.82 20.78 18.38
C VAL A 56 -3.40 19.31 18.53
N ASN A 57 -3.99 18.56 19.47
CA ASN A 57 -3.69 17.15 19.62
C ASN A 57 -4.19 16.32 18.45
N HIS A 58 -5.38 16.64 17.92
CA HIS A 58 -5.92 16.00 16.72
C HIS A 58 -5.01 16.25 15.51
N LEU A 59 -4.65 17.52 15.25
CA LEU A 59 -3.74 17.90 14.17
C LEU A 59 -2.37 17.24 14.31
N LYS A 60 -1.81 17.17 15.53
CA LYS A 60 -0.57 16.44 15.79
C LYS A 60 -0.68 14.97 15.38
N HIS A 61 -1.77 14.31 15.76
CA HIS A 61 -2.00 12.92 15.38
C HIS A 61 -2.07 12.75 13.86
N LEU A 62 -2.83 13.61 13.17
CA LEU A 62 -2.91 13.62 11.71
C LEU A 62 -1.55 13.84 11.05
N THR A 63 -0.75 14.79 11.54
CA THR A 63 0.60 15.04 11.00
C THR A 63 1.51 13.83 11.18
N ALA A 64 1.45 13.14 12.32
CA ALA A 64 2.23 11.92 12.55
C ALA A 64 1.81 10.78 11.60
N GLN A 65 0.49 10.64 11.36
CA GLN A 65 -0.03 9.67 10.40
C GLN A 65 0.45 9.98 8.96
N LEU A 66 0.34 11.24 8.52
CA LEU A 66 0.82 11.66 7.20
C LEU A 66 2.33 11.45 7.03
N GLN A 67 3.12 11.67 8.08
CA GLN A 67 4.55 11.37 8.06
C GLN A 67 4.82 9.88 7.87
N TYR A 68 4.09 9.03 8.60
CA TYR A 68 4.20 7.57 8.44
C TYR A 68 3.84 7.12 7.02
N ASP A 69 2.74 7.63 6.47
CA ASP A 69 2.28 7.32 5.11
C ASP A 69 3.30 7.79 4.06
N SER A 70 3.88 8.97 4.25
CA SER A 70 4.95 9.50 3.38
C SER A 70 6.20 8.62 3.40
N ILE A 71 6.66 8.17 4.57
CA ILE A 71 7.82 7.28 4.70
C ILE A 71 7.54 5.94 4.00
N THR A 72 6.36 5.37 4.23
CA THR A 72 5.92 4.13 3.59
C THR A 72 5.89 4.26 2.07
N ALA A 73 5.34 5.37 1.55
CA ALA A 73 5.29 5.65 0.12
C ALA A 73 6.70 5.79 -0.48
N GLN A 74 7.61 6.50 0.19
CA GLN A 74 9.00 6.66 -0.25
C GLN A 74 9.74 5.31 -0.31
N ASN A 75 9.59 4.47 0.72
CA ASN A 75 10.18 3.13 0.74
C ASN A 75 9.65 2.26 -0.42
N HIS A 76 8.35 2.33 -0.70
CA HIS A 76 7.76 1.60 -1.82
C HIS A 76 8.29 2.10 -3.18
N ILE A 77 8.47 3.42 -3.34
CA ILE A 77 9.08 4.01 -4.55
C ILE A 77 10.52 3.52 -4.71
N LEU A 78 11.31 3.52 -3.64
CA LEU A 78 12.70 3.05 -3.69
C LEU A 78 12.79 1.57 -4.10
N ASP A 79 11.95 0.72 -3.52
CA ASP A 79 11.89 -0.71 -3.89
C ASP A 79 11.47 -0.90 -5.35
N LEU A 80 10.50 -0.12 -5.86
CA LEU A 80 10.14 -0.12 -7.29
C LEU A 80 11.32 0.30 -8.17
N GLN A 81 12.06 1.34 -7.80
CA GLN A 81 13.24 1.81 -8.53
C GLN A 81 14.35 0.75 -8.57
N CYS A 82 14.67 0.13 -7.44
CA CYS A 82 15.66 -0.95 -7.35
C CYS A 82 15.28 -2.13 -8.24
N ARG A 83 14.00 -2.55 -8.23
CA ARG A 83 13.50 -3.63 -9.08
C ARG A 83 13.53 -3.26 -10.57
N ASN A 84 13.19 -2.02 -10.92
CA ASN A 84 13.29 -1.54 -12.29
C ASN A 84 14.73 -1.54 -12.79
N LYS A 85 15.69 -1.11 -11.96
CA LYS A 85 17.12 -1.19 -12.27
C LYS A 85 17.57 -2.63 -12.53
N LEU A 86 17.17 -3.58 -11.68
CA LEU A 86 17.49 -5.00 -11.84
C LEU A 86 16.95 -5.58 -13.16
N VAL A 87 15.71 -5.24 -13.53
CA VAL A 87 15.11 -5.72 -14.80
C VAL A 87 15.82 -5.09 -16.00
N LYS A 88 16.16 -3.80 -15.93
CA LYS A 88 16.91 -3.12 -17.00
C LYS A 88 18.33 -3.66 -17.14
N SER A 89 19.03 -3.95 -16.04
CA SER A 89 20.34 -4.60 -16.09
C SER A 89 20.26 -6.00 -16.68
N PHE A 90 19.18 -6.75 -16.40
CA PHE A 90 18.93 -8.03 -17.04
C PHE A 90 18.75 -7.89 -18.56
N PHE A 91 18.03 -6.88 -19.05
CA PHE A 91 17.89 -6.63 -20.50
C PHE A 91 19.22 -6.34 -21.17
N LYS A 92 20.08 -5.55 -20.52
CA LYS A 92 21.42 -5.24 -21.04
C LYS A 92 22.33 -6.47 -21.04
N THR A 93 22.49 -7.13 -19.89
CA THR A 93 23.48 -8.19 -19.71
C THR A 93 23.04 -9.53 -20.32
N ASN A 94 21.80 -9.95 -20.08
CA ASN A 94 21.34 -11.28 -20.45
C ASN A 94 20.67 -11.33 -21.83
N LEU A 95 19.99 -10.26 -22.25
CA LEU A 95 19.36 -10.18 -23.57
C LEU A 95 20.20 -9.44 -24.62
N LYS A 96 21.36 -8.88 -24.23
CA LYS A 96 22.28 -8.13 -25.10
C LYS A 96 21.55 -7.06 -25.93
N MET A 97 20.66 -6.32 -25.28
CA MET A 97 19.94 -5.21 -25.91
C MET A 97 20.77 -3.93 -25.83
N ASP A 98 20.62 -3.06 -26.83
CA ASP A 98 21.29 -1.76 -26.86
C ASP A 98 20.81 -0.87 -25.72
N ASP A 99 21.73 -0.08 -25.15
CA ASP A 99 21.45 0.77 -23.99
C ASP A 99 20.32 1.77 -24.28
N ASP A 100 20.30 2.37 -25.47
CA ASP A 100 19.28 3.34 -25.88
C ASP A 100 17.88 2.72 -25.88
N LEU A 101 17.77 1.47 -26.36
CA LEU A 101 16.52 0.74 -26.36
C LEU A 101 16.07 0.37 -24.94
N VAL A 102 17.01 -0.02 -24.06
CA VAL A 102 16.71 -0.33 -22.66
C VAL A 102 16.26 0.92 -21.89
N GLN A 103 16.79 2.09 -22.22
CA GLN A 103 16.36 3.36 -21.62
C GLN A 103 14.90 3.69 -22.00
N GLN A 104 14.52 3.50 -23.26
CA GLN A 104 13.15 3.71 -23.75
C GLN A 104 12.11 2.74 -23.16
N ILE A 105 12.54 1.57 -22.68
CA ILE A 105 11.61 0.61 -22.06
C ILE A 105 11.21 1.11 -20.67
N HIS A 106 9.93 1.47 -20.54
CA HIS A 106 9.32 1.84 -19.27
C HIS A 106 8.53 0.67 -18.67
N LEU A 107 8.77 0.42 -17.39
CA LEU A 107 8.09 -0.60 -16.59
C LEU A 107 7.00 0.08 -15.75
N ALA A 108 5.77 -0.41 -15.85
CA ALA A 108 4.68 0.04 -15.00
C ALA A 108 4.78 -0.56 -13.58
N ARG A 109 5.18 -1.83 -13.49
CA ARG A 109 5.37 -2.53 -12.20
C ARG A 109 6.37 -3.66 -12.36
N ALA A 110 7.22 -3.88 -11.36
CA ALA A 110 8.05 -5.07 -11.25
C ALA A 110 7.97 -5.61 -9.82
N HIS A 111 7.71 -6.90 -9.66
CA HIS A 111 7.63 -7.54 -8.34
C HIS A 111 7.98 -9.02 -8.44
N ARG A 112 8.37 -9.63 -7.31
CA ARG A 112 8.61 -11.08 -7.23
C ARG A 112 7.30 -11.81 -6.93
N LEU A 113 7.09 -12.96 -7.56
CA LEU A 113 5.92 -13.80 -7.34
C LEU A 113 6.15 -14.77 -6.17
N GLY A 114 5.16 -14.93 -5.31
CA GLY A 114 5.16 -15.90 -4.21
C GLY A 114 5.84 -15.43 -2.93
N GLN A 115 5.58 -16.15 -1.84
CA GLN A 115 6.22 -15.90 -0.54
C GLN A 115 7.69 -16.31 -0.56
N GLN A 116 8.50 -15.64 0.25
CA GLN A 116 9.90 -15.99 0.42
C GLN A 116 9.99 -17.36 1.09
N ASN A 117 10.79 -18.25 0.52
CA ASN A 117 11.02 -19.57 1.06
C ASN A 117 12.53 -19.79 1.14
N ASP A 118 13.09 -19.57 2.32
CA ASP A 118 14.55 -19.67 2.55
C ASP A 118 15.06 -21.11 2.42
N LYS A 119 14.17 -22.11 2.44
CA LYS A 119 14.52 -23.53 2.25
C LYS A 119 14.59 -23.92 0.77
N SER A 120 14.13 -23.08 -0.16
CA SER A 120 14.17 -23.39 -1.59
C SER A 120 15.46 -22.86 -2.22
N PRO A 121 16.24 -23.70 -2.93
CA PRO A 121 17.41 -23.22 -3.67
C PRO A 121 17.01 -22.39 -4.91
N ARG A 122 15.72 -22.35 -5.28
CA ARG A 122 15.24 -21.62 -6.45
C ARG A 122 14.81 -20.20 -6.09
N CYS A 123 15.40 -19.23 -6.78
CA CYS A 123 14.98 -17.84 -6.71
C CYS A 123 13.53 -17.66 -7.20
N ARG A 124 12.78 -16.78 -6.53
CA ARG A 124 11.41 -16.40 -6.93
C ARG A 124 11.40 -15.71 -8.30
N PRO A 125 10.47 -16.07 -9.20
CA PRO A 125 10.38 -15.43 -10.51
C PRO A 125 9.92 -13.97 -10.36
N ILE A 126 10.40 -13.11 -11.27
CA ILE A 126 10.02 -11.69 -11.35
C ILE A 126 8.94 -11.52 -12.40
N VAL A 127 7.87 -10.81 -12.05
CA VAL A 127 6.82 -10.39 -12.95
C VAL A 127 6.98 -8.90 -13.21
N ALA A 128 7.24 -8.56 -14.47
CA ALA A 128 7.40 -7.20 -14.94
C ALA A 128 6.28 -6.85 -15.92
N LYS A 129 5.49 -5.82 -15.58
CA LYS A 129 4.48 -5.22 -16.47
C LYS A 129 5.14 -4.08 -17.23
N LEU A 130 5.21 -4.20 -18.54
CA LEU A 130 5.67 -3.16 -19.45
C LEU A 130 4.57 -2.11 -19.62
N LEU A 131 4.96 -0.84 -19.79
CA LEU A 131 4.03 0.25 -20.10
C LEU A 131 3.55 0.16 -21.56
N ASP A 132 4.48 -0.07 -22.48
CA ASP A 132 4.19 -0.26 -23.90
C ASP A 132 4.28 -1.76 -24.28
N PRO A 133 3.18 -2.36 -24.78
CA PRO A 133 3.18 -3.76 -25.20
C PRO A 133 4.06 -4.05 -26.42
N ARG A 134 4.44 -3.05 -27.23
CA ARG A 134 5.31 -3.24 -28.42
C ARG A 134 6.70 -3.74 -28.01
N HIS A 135 7.25 -3.20 -26.92
CA HIS A 135 8.55 -3.65 -26.40
C HIS A 135 8.53 -5.11 -25.96
N LYS A 136 7.37 -5.64 -25.57
CA LYS A 136 7.23 -7.05 -25.18
C LYS A 136 7.67 -7.98 -26.31
N ALA A 137 7.25 -7.71 -27.55
CA ALA A 137 7.60 -8.54 -28.70
C ALA A 137 9.11 -8.54 -28.94
N THR A 138 9.76 -7.38 -28.83
CA THR A 138 11.21 -7.21 -28.97
C THR A 138 11.97 -8.00 -27.89
N ILE A 139 11.57 -7.86 -26.63
CA ILE A 139 12.18 -8.57 -25.49
C ILE A 139 12.00 -10.09 -25.66
N MET A 140 10.79 -10.54 -26.01
CA MET A 140 10.51 -11.96 -26.24
C MET A 140 11.28 -12.53 -27.43
N GLY A 141 11.53 -11.74 -28.48
CA GLY A 141 12.36 -12.13 -29.62
C GLY A 141 13.81 -12.43 -29.23
N LYS A 142 14.34 -11.72 -28.23
CA LYS A 142 15.70 -11.91 -27.70
C LYS A 142 15.81 -13.04 -26.67
N ALA A 143 14.71 -13.70 -26.30
CA ALA A 143 14.73 -14.80 -25.33
C ALA A 143 15.65 -15.97 -25.71
N LYS A 144 16.01 -16.10 -27.00
CA LYS A 144 16.96 -17.11 -27.50
C LYS A 144 18.37 -16.92 -26.92
N GLU A 145 18.76 -15.69 -26.60
CA GLU A 145 20.06 -15.37 -25.99
C GLU A 145 20.21 -15.95 -24.59
N LEU A 146 19.11 -16.31 -23.92
CA LEU A 146 19.12 -16.88 -22.57
C LEU A 146 19.47 -18.38 -22.56
N LYS A 147 19.64 -19.02 -23.73
CA LYS A 147 19.94 -20.46 -23.80
C LYS A 147 21.29 -20.74 -23.13
N GLY A 148 21.28 -21.62 -22.11
CA GLY A 148 22.47 -21.98 -21.33
C GLY A 148 22.69 -21.13 -20.06
N SER A 149 21.95 -20.04 -19.87
CA SER A 149 22.08 -19.18 -18.68
C SER A 149 21.34 -19.70 -17.42
N GLY A 150 20.52 -20.75 -17.57
CA GLY A 150 19.61 -21.21 -16.52
C GLY A 150 18.41 -20.28 -16.25
N LEU A 151 18.33 -19.13 -16.93
CA LEU A 151 17.23 -18.18 -16.86
C LEU A 151 16.27 -18.38 -18.03
N GLY A 152 15.00 -18.05 -17.82
CA GLY A 152 13.95 -18.17 -18.83
C GLY A 152 13.05 -16.96 -18.83
N LEU A 153 12.55 -16.61 -20.01
CA LEU A 153 11.54 -15.58 -20.20
C LEU A 153 10.25 -16.25 -20.69
N SER A 154 9.12 -15.90 -20.08
CA SER A 154 7.82 -16.49 -20.40
C SER A 154 6.70 -15.50 -20.12
N ASP A 155 5.64 -15.63 -20.91
CA ASP A 155 4.41 -14.87 -20.71
C ASP A 155 3.66 -15.31 -19.46
N GLN A 156 3.09 -14.33 -18.74
CA GLN A 156 2.17 -14.60 -17.65
C GLN A 156 0.77 -14.87 -18.22
N PHE A 157 0.27 -16.08 -18.03
CA PHE A 157 -1.08 -16.47 -18.42
C PHE A 157 -1.97 -16.71 -17.20
N PRO A 158 -3.30 -16.56 -17.33
CA PRO A 158 -4.26 -17.01 -16.34
C PRO A 158 -4.04 -18.48 -15.92
N PRO A 159 -4.42 -18.85 -14.68
CA PRO A 159 -4.17 -20.18 -14.12
C PRO A 159 -4.80 -21.30 -14.94
N GLU A 160 -5.95 -21.06 -15.57
CA GLU A 160 -6.59 -22.01 -16.47
C GLU A 160 -5.71 -22.34 -17.68
N ILE A 161 -5.20 -21.33 -18.38
CA ILE A 161 -4.28 -21.51 -19.51
C ILE A 161 -2.99 -22.19 -19.04
N MET A 162 -2.47 -21.85 -17.86
CA MET A 162 -1.29 -22.51 -17.31
C MET A 162 -1.52 -24.01 -17.06
N ARG A 163 -2.68 -24.41 -16.52
CA ARG A 163 -3.05 -25.81 -16.35
C ARG A 163 -3.09 -26.54 -17.70
N ARG A 164 -3.77 -25.96 -18.70
CA ARG A 164 -3.84 -26.49 -20.07
C ARG A 164 -2.45 -26.62 -20.71
N ARG A 165 -1.57 -25.64 -20.51
CA ARG A 165 -0.18 -25.72 -21.00
C ARG A 165 0.61 -26.82 -20.31
N LYS A 166 0.39 -27.06 -19.02
CA LYS A 166 1.07 -28.12 -18.26
C LYS A 166 0.73 -29.51 -18.80
N SER A 167 -0.51 -29.76 -19.22
CA SER A 167 -0.88 -31.03 -19.86
C SER A 167 -0.31 -31.19 -21.27
N LEU A 168 -0.07 -30.08 -21.99
CA LEU A 168 0.52 -30.09 -23.34
C LEU A 168 2.05 -30.16 -23.36
N GLN A 169 2.74 -29.75 -22.29
CA GLN A 169 4.21 -29.79 -22.16
C GLN A 169 4.84 -31.17 -22.42
N PRO A 170 4.35 -32.29 -21.85
CA PRO A 170 4.95 -33.60 -22.11
C PRO A 170 4.82 -34.02 -23.59
N ILE A 171 3.66 -33.79 -24.20
CA ILE A 171 3.41 -34.09 -25.62
C ILE A 171 4.30 -33.26 -26.52
N LEU A 172 4.50 -31.98 -26.18
CA LEU A 172 5.42 -31.11 -26.90
C LEU A 172 6.88 -31.58 -26.80
N ALA A 173 7.30 -32.10 -25.63
CA ALA A 173 8.63 -32.65 -25.45
C ALA A 173 8.82 -33.94 -26.28
N GLU A 174 7.84 -34.84 -26.25
CA GLU A 174 7.83 -36.08 -27.04
C GLU A 174 7.87 -35.81 -28.55
N ALA A 175 7.04 -34.88 -29.04
CA ALA A 175 7.03 -34.50 -30.45
C ALA A 175 8.38 -33.91 -30.89
N ARG A 176 9.04 -33.12 -30.04
CA ARG A 176 10.39 -32.58 -30.32
C ARG A 176 11.46 -33.67 -30.28
N ALA A 177 11.36 -34.62 -29.36
CA ALA A 177 12.27 -35.76 -29.28
C ALA A 177 12.15 -36.65 -30.53
N ALA A 178 10.94 -36.79 -31.07
CA ALA A 178 10.66 -37.47 -32.34
C ALA A 178 11.07 -36.66 -33.60
N GLY A 179 11.74 -35.51 -33.45
CA GLY A 179 12.20 -34.67 -34.56
C GLY A 179 11.12 -33.83 -35.25
N LYS A 180 9.88 -33.82 -34.75
CA LYS A 180 8.76 -33.05 -35.33
C LYS A 180 8.82 -31.57 -34.95
N ARG A 181 8.30 -30.70 -35.83
CA ARG A 181 8.24 -29.26 -35.59
C ARG A 181 7.06 -28.93 -34.66
N ALA A 182 7.29 -28.97 -33.35
CA ALA A 182 6.26 -28.67 -32.35
C ALA A 182 6.37 -27.26 -31.72
N ARG A 183 5.27 -26.50 -31.75
CA ARG A 183 5.13 -25.15 -31.16
C ARG A 183 3.87 -25.05 -30.31
N LEU A 184 4.01 -24.53 -29.09
CA LEU A 184 2.90 -24.19 -28.20
C LEU A 184 2.60 -22.69 -28.29
N SER A 185 1.38 -22.34 -28.71
CA SER A 185 0.89 -20.97 -28.78
C SER A 185 -0.30 -20.81 -27.82
N VAL A 186 -0.15 -19.96 -26.79
CA VAL A 186 -1.15 -19.80 -25.70
C VAL A 186 -1.55 -21.16 -25.10
N ASP A 187 -2.71 -21.71 -25.42
CA ASP A 187 -3.24 -23.00 -24.95
C ASP A 187 -3.37 -24.05 -26.07
N LYS A 188 -2.78 -23.79 -27.24
CA LYS A 188 -2.86 -24.63 -28.45
C LYS A 188 -1.49 -25.18 -28.82
N LEU A 189 -1.40 -26.50 -29.01
CA LEU A 189 -0.20 -27.19 -29.48
C LEU A 189 -0.30 -27.45 -30.98
N TYR A 190 0.72 -27.02 -31.74
CA TYR A 190 0.85 -27.32 -33.16
C TYR A 190 2.02 -28.28 -33.38
N ILE A 191 1.82 -29.34 -34.14
CA ILE A 191 2.84 -30.34 -34.53
C ILE A 191 2.88 -30.38 -36.05
N ASP A 192 4.03 -30.07 -36.64
CA ASP A 192 4.24 -29.98 -38.09
C ASP A 192 3.23 -29.05 -38.80
N GLY A 193 2.80 -28.00 -38.10
CA GLY A 193 1.82 -27.03 -38.58
C GLY A 193 0.36 -27.39 -38.31
N PHE A 194 0.07 -28.63 -37.92
CA PHE A 194 -1.28 -29.08 -37.60
C PHE A 194 -1.63 -28.89 -36.12
N LEU A 195 -2.83 -28.40 -35.84
CA LEU A 195 -3.33 -28.26 -34.48
C LEU A 195 -3.55 -29.65 -33.86
N TYR A 196 -2.86 -29.94 -32.77
CA TYR A 196 -3.06 -31.14 -31.98
C TYR A 196 -4.43 -31.09 -31.31
N ARG A 197 -5.29 -32.06 -31.63
CA ARG A 197 -6.61 -32.23 -31.03
C ARG A 197 -6.70 -33.62 -30.42
N ASN A 198 -7.08 -33.67 -29.16
CA ASN A 198 -7.36 -34.90 -28.43
C ASN A 198 -8.54 -34.65 -27.49
N SER A 199 -9.65 -35.36 -27.67
CA SER A 199 -10.89 -35.12 -26.91
C SER A 199 -10.70 -35.25 -25.39
N LYS A 200 -9.70 -36.00 -24.91
CA LYS A 200 -9.40 -36.14 -23.49
C LYS A 200 -8.47 -35.03 -22.96
N ILE A 201 -7.52 -34.58 -23.78
CA ILE A 201 -6.44 -33.68 -23.34
C ILE A 201 -6.73 -32.22 -23.70
N THR A 202 -7.42 -31.96 -24.82
CA THR A 202 -7.75 -30.63 -25.35
C THR A 202 -9.26 -30.44 -25.54
N TYR A 203 -10.06 -30.87 -24.56
CA TYR A 203 -11.53 -30.81 -24.59
C TYR A 203 -12.07 -29.38 -24.83
N TRP A 204 -11.36 -28.36 -24.33
CA TRP A 204 -11.70 -26.94 -24.52
C TRP A 204 -11.57 -26.44 -25.96
N LEU A 205 -10.94 -27.20 -26.87
CA LEU A 205 -10.84 -26.86 -28.29
C LEU A 205 -12.00 -27.41 -29.12
N THR A 206 -12.75 -28.37 -28.58
CA THR A 206 -13.86 -29.06 -29.25
C THR A 206 -15.23 -28.58 -28.77
N GLY A 207 -15.29 -27.53 -27.95
CA GLY A 207 -16.55 -26.97 -27.43
C GLY A 207 -17.16 -27.73 -26.25
N GLY A 208 -16.39 -28.62 -25.60
CA GLY A 208 -16.80 -29.25 -24.35
C GLY A 208 -16.38 -28.39 -23.18
N ASP A 209 -17.34 -27.81 -22.45
CA ASP A 209 -17.10 -27.05 -21.22
C ASP A 209 -16.76 -27.96 -20.02
N GLU A 210 -16.84 -29.28 -20.18
CA GLU A 210 -16.60 -30.25 -19.11
C GLU A 210 -15.16 -30.79 -19.15
N GLN A 211 -14.42 -30.55 -18.06
CA GLN A 211 -13.22 -31.34 -17.80
C GLN A 211 -13.64 -32.80 -17.59
N PRO A 212 -12.99 -33.80 -18.22
CA PRO A 212 -13.12 -35.17 -17.74
C PRO A 212 -12.70 -35.19 -16.27
N HIS A 213 -13.63 -35.59 -15.40
CA HIS A 213 -13.48 -35.67 -13.94
C HIS A 213 -12.10 -36.22 -13.60
N ALA A 214 -11.27 -35.41 -12.92
CA ALA A 214 -9.98 -35.89 -12.43
C ALA A 214 -10.26 -37.09 -11.50
N PRO A 215 -9.55 -38.23 -11.64
CA PRO A 215 -9.67 -39.30 -10.66
C PRO A 215 -9.33 -38.74 -9.27
N PRO A 216 -9.98 -39.21 -8.20
CA PRO A 216 -9.72 -38.75 -6.85
C PRO A 216 -8.22 -38.81 -6.57
N VAL A 217 -7.66 -37.69 -6.11
CA VAL A 217 -6.29 -37.69 -5.60
C VAL A 217 -6.34 -38.52 -4.32
N GLU A 218 -5.91 -39.78 -4.39
CA GLU A 218 -5.60 -40.56 -3.19
C GLU A 218 -4.46 -39.86 -2.45
N VAL A 219 -4.84 -39.04 -1.48
CA VAL A 219 -3.93 -38.53 -0.46
C VAL A 219 -3.57 -39.72 0.43
N ASN A 220 -2.52 -40.43 0.07
CA ASN A 220 -1.81 -41.31 0.99
C ASN A 220 -1.17 -40.44 2.09
N ALA A 221 -1.95 -40.18 3.14
CA ALA A 221 -1.47 -39.60 4.38
C ALA A 221 -0.61 -40.65 5.09
N VAL A 222 0.68 -40.67 4.75
CA VAL A 222 1.70 -41.34 5.58
C VAL A 222 1.90 -40.44 6.80
N ALA A 223 1.29 -40.82 7.92
CA ALA A 223 1.61 -40.28 9.23
C ALA A 223 3.11 -40.52 9.49
N ARG A 224 3.87 -39.44 9.67
CA ARG A 224 5.23 -39.52 10.20
C ARG A 224 5.11 -39.50 11.72
N ASN A 225 5.55 -40.58 12.37
CA ASN A 225 5.89 -40.59 13.79
C ASN A 225 7.12 -39.71 14.05
#